data_AF-A0A0C2W5Z0-F1
#
_entry.id   AF-A0A0C2W5Z0-F1
#
_cell.length_a   1.000
_cell.length_b   1.000
_cell.length_c   1.000
_cell.angle_alpha   90.00
_cell.angle_beta   90.00
_cell.angle_gamma   90.00
#
_symmetry.space_group_name_H-M   'P 1'
#
loop_
_entity.id
_entity.type
_entity.pdbx_description
1 polymer ?
#
loop_
_entity_poly.entity_id
_entity_poly.type
_entity_poly.pdbx_seq_one_letter_code
_entity_poly.pdbx_strand_id
1 'polypeptide(L)'
;MLFRKPKAASLRTCLIHKVPARQYAENKNAFYTTHAEFVASASSLERIPHLQGLPEVVVTGRANCGKSSLFNAVLGRRSLLNTSQKAGRTRTLNFYHVGTEPPKLVLVDAPGYGARGRPEWGKLFDGYLETRKELKRVFILFNAKHPLNTFDTMMLTHLSEILVSQRERFTLQAVITKVDDISLDEVGGAVKRIREGIREVTHLCLPPIVTSAKMQPPFGIEEVRKNIGQACGLKL
;
A
#
# COMPACT_ATOMS: atom_id res chain seq x y z
N MET A 1 48.88 -12.34 16.91
CA MET A 1 48.27 -12.79 15.64
C MET A 1 46.94 -12.07 15.47
N LEU A 2 46.88 -11.10 14.56
CA LEU A 2 45.75 -10.17 14.39
C LEU A 2 44.53 -10.89 13.78
N PHE A 3 43.40 -10.91 14.51
CA PHE A 3 42.11 -11.32 13.96
C PHE A 3 41.60 -10.24 13.00
N ARG A 4 41.65 -10.55 11.69
CA ARG A 4 41.08 -9.72 10.63
C ARG A 4 39.55 -9.74 10.70
N LYS A 5 38.93 -8.57 10.82
CA LYS A 5 37.48 -8.37 10.63
C LYS A 5 37.07 -8.85 9.23
N PRO A 6 35.91 -9.52 9.06
CA PRO A 6 35.41 -9.85 7.73
C PRO A 6 35.06 -8.56 6.97
N LYS A 7 35.51 -8.50 5.71
CA LYS A 7 35.34 -7.36 4.79
C LYS A 7 33.86 -7.10 4.49
N ALA A 8 33.49 -5.83 4.44
CA ALA A 8 32.17 -5.28 4.12
C ALA A 8 31.74 -5.52 2.65
N ALA A 9 31.59 -6.78 2.25
CA ALA A 9 31.22 -7.19 0.90
C ALA A 9 30.15 -8.28 0.92
N SER A 10 28.92 -7.97 1.33
CA SER A 10 27.74 -8.75 0.91
C SER A 10 26.37 -8.05 1.02
N LEU A 11 26.28 -6.82 1.55
CA LEU A 11 25.00 -6.10 1.66
C LEU A 11 24.52 -5.44 0.35
N ARG A 12 25.38 -5.37 -0.69
CA ARG A 12 25.00 -4.84 -2.03
C ARG A 12 24.08 -5.77 -2.82
N THR A 13 24.06 -7.06 -2.51
CA THR A 13 23.46 -8.09 -3.39
C THR A 13 22.01 -8.43 -3.00
N CYS A 14 21.58 -8.14 -1.76
CA CYS A 14 20.28 -8.61 -1.27
C CYS A 14 19.11 -7.63 -1.51
N LEU A 15 19.39 -6.32 -1.62
CA LEU A 15 18.36 -5.29 -1.87
C LEU A 15 18.18 -4.94 -3.36
N ILE A 16 19.09 -5.42 -4.20
CA ILE A 16 19.13 -5.13 -5.63
C ILE A 16 19.23 -6.47 -6.36
N HIS A 17 18.14 -7.24 -6.38
CA HIS A 17 17.94 -8.06 -7.57
C HIS A 17 17.87 -7.05 -8.72
N LYS A 18 18.95 -7.00 -9.53
CA LYS A 18 18.97 -6.32 -10.81
C LYS A 18 17.81 -6.89 -11.62
N VAL A 19 16.65 -6.23 -11.60
CA VAL A 19 15.68 -6.37 -12.69
C VAL A 19 16.39 -5.73 -13.89
N PRO A 20 16.75 -6.49 -14.93
CA PRO A 20 17.43 -5.92 -16.09
C PRO A 20 16.55 -4.84 -16.70
N ALA A 21 17.11 -3.65 -16.94
CA ALA A 21 16.42 -2.50 -17.55
C ALA A 21 16.04 -2.70 -19.03
N ARG A 22 15.95 -3.95 -19.52
CA ARG A 22 15.66 -4.30 -20.91
C ARG A 22 14.79 -5.56 -20.99
N GLN A 23 13.51 -5.40 -20.65
CA GLN A 23 12.43 -6.22 -21.20
C GLN A 23 11.08 -5.55 -20.95
N TYR A 24 10.96 -4.26 -21.29
CA TYR A 24 9.65 -3.62 -21.42
C TYR A 24 9.16 -3.80 -22.86
N ALA A 25 8.97 -5.06 -23.26
CA ALA A 25 8.28 -5.40 -24.49
C ALA A 25 6.81 -5.66 -24.14
N GLU A 26 5.94 -4.82 -24.69
CA GLU A 26 4.51 -5.04 -24.97
C GLU A 26 3.80 -6.16 -24.18
N ASN A 27 3.67 -6.00 -22.86
CA ASN A 27 2.75 -6.83 -22.09
C ASN A 27 1.36 -6.19 -22.13
N LYS A 28 0.49 -6.69 -23.01
CA LYS A 28 -0.94 -6.36 -23.12
C LYS A 28 -1.72 -6.91 -21.91
N ASN A 29 -1.31 -6.64 -20.68
CA ASN A 29 -1.91 -7.28 -19.51
C ASN A 29 -3.01 -6.40 -18.90
N ALA A 30 -4.00 -7.06 -18.31
CA ALA A 30 -5.29 -6.48 -17.98
C ALA A 30 -5.24 -5.30 -16.98
N PHE A 31 -4.17 -5.19 -16.19
CA PHE A 31 -3.97 -4.15 -15.18
C PHE A 31 -2.97 -3.04 -15.60
N TYR A 32 -2.28 -3.15 -16.74
CA TYR A 32 -1.38 -2.10 -17.26
C TYR A 32 -2.15 -0.97 -17.94
N THR A 33 -3.12 -0.43 -17.23
CA THR A 33 -3.90 0.71 -17.69
C THR A 33 -3.59 1.91 -16.82
N THR A 34 -3.32 3.04 -17.47
CA THR A 34 -3.27 4.36 -16.83
C THR A 34 -4.68 4.96 -16.68
N HIS A 35 -5.71 4.24 -17.14
CA HIS A 35 -7.10 4.64 -16.99
C HIS A 35 -7.58 4.34 -15.58
N ALA A 36 -7.84 5.44 -14.87
CA ALA A 36 -8.55 5.44 -13.63
C ALA A 36 -9.50 6.64 -13.57
N GLU A 37 -10.60 6.51 -12.87
CA GLU A 37 -11.60 7.57 -12.76
C GLU A 37 -12.05 7.68 -11.31
N PHE A 38 -12.16 8.92 -10.80
CA PHE A 38 -12.75 9.15 -9.50
C PHE A 38 -14.25 8.91 -9.58
N VAL A 39 -14.77 8.06 -8.71
CA VAL A 39 -16.18 7.65 -8.73
C VAL A 39 -16.96 8.32 -7.61
N ALA A 40 -16.46 8.23 -6.38
CA ALA A 40 -17.17 8.72 -5.21
C ALA A 40 -16.23 9.03 -4.05
N SER A 41 -16.72 9.87 -3.14
CA SER A 41 -16.11 10.15 -1.85
C SER A 41 -17.18 9.94 -0.78
N ALA A 42 -17.08 8.86 -0.03
CA ALA A 42 -18.05 8.47 0.98
C ALA A 42 -17.62 8.95 2.36
N SER A 43 -18.48 9.72 3.03
CA SER A 43 -18.29 10.19 4.40
C SER A 43 -19.02 9.35 5.46
N SER A 44 -19.82 8.38 5.04
CA SER A 44 -20.56 7.43 5.88
C SER A 44 -20.79 6.13 5.11
N LEU A 45 -21.17 5.05 5.80
CA LEU A 45 -21.36 3.73 5.19
C LEU A 45 -22.48 3.72 4.14
N GLU A 46 -23.56 4.47 4.41
CA GLU A 46 -24.72 4.58 3.53
C GLU A 46 -24.40 5.34 2.23
N ARG A 47 -23.28 6.08 2.21
CA ARG A 47 -22.78 6.82 1.04
C ARG A 47 -21.73 6.05 0.24
N ILE A 48 -21.40 4.82 0.64
CA ILE A 48 -20.51 3.96 -0.14
C ILE A 48 -21.25 3.53 -1.42
N PRO A 49 -20.70 3.79 -2.62
CA PRO A 49 -21.39 3.46 -3.86
C PRO A 49 -21.51 1.94 -4.08
N HIS A 50 -22.56 1.52 -4.77
CA HIS A 50 -22.66 0.19 -5.34
C HIS A 50 -21.84 0.13 -6.63
N LEU A 51 -20.70 -0.56 -6.62
CA LEU A 51 -19.74 -0.61 -7.72
C LEU A 51 -19.77 -1.95 -8.47
N GLN A 52 -20.99 -2.46 -8.70
CA GLN A 52 -21.27 -3.61 -9.57
C GLN A 52 -20.47 -4.90 -9.23
N GLY A 53 -20.07 -5.08 -7.96
CA GLY A 53 -19.34 -6.28 -7.52
C GLY A 53 -17.86 -6.34 -7.94
N LEU A 54 -17.31 -5.23 -8.46
CA LEU A 54 -15.89 -5.17 -8.84
C LEU A 54 -14.98 -5.38 -7.62
N PRO A 55 -13.89 -6.16 -7.74
CA PRO A 55 -12.98 -6.39 -6.62
C PRO A 55 -12.32 -5.09 -6.18
N GLU A 56 -12.19 -4.88 -4.87
CA GLU A 56 -11.65 -3.65 -4.30
C GLU A 56 -10.35 -3.90 -3.56
N VAL A 57 -9.44 -2.94 -3.63
CA VAL A 57 -8.28 -2.88 -2.72
C VAL A 57 -8.23 -1.51 -2.07
N VAL A 58 -7.96 -1.48 -0.77
CA VAL A 58 -7.91 -0.25 0.01
C VAL A 58 -6.48 0.04 0.45
N VAL A 59 -6.10 1.31 0.47
CA VAL A 59 -4.85 1.77 1.07
C VAL A 59 -5.10 2.55 2.34
N THR A 60 -4.38 2.19 3.40
CA THR A 60 -4.35 2.89 4.67
C THR A 60 -2.91 3.11 5.12
N GLY A 61 -2.72 3.94 6.14
CA GLY A 61 -1.40 4.35 6.61
C GLY A 61 -1.45 5.72 7.26
N ARG A 62 -0.44 6.03 8.07
CA ARG A 62 -0.32 7.33 8.73
C ARG A 62 -0.44 8.51 7.76
N ALA A 63 -0.83 9.68 8.27
CA ALA A 63 -0.77 10.88 7.47
C ALA A 63 0.65 11.11 6.92
N ASN A 64 0.75 11.51 5.65
CA ASN A 64 2.01 11.72 4.93
C ASN A 64 2.93 10.49 4.78
N CYS A 65 2.44 9.27 5.00
CA CYS A 65 3.23 8.06 4.73
C CYS A 65 3.49 7.85 3.23
N GLY A 66 2.58 8.29 2.34
CA GLY A 66 2.77 8.19 0.89
C GLY A 66 1.62 7.58 0.10
N LYS A 67 0.43 7.37 0.69
CA LYS A 67 -0.77 6.78 0.04
C LYS A 67 -1.05 7.36 -1.35
N SER A 68 -1.30 8.66 -1.43
CA SER A 68 -1.64 9.32 -2.69
C SER A 68 -0.50 9.25 -3.71
N SER A 69 0.76 9.37 -3.28
CA SER A 69 1.93 9.23 -4.16
C SER A 69 2.08 7.81 -4.70
N LEU A 70 1.86 6.80 -3.85
CA LEU A 70 1.89 5.39 -4.24
C LEU A 70 0.79 5.11 -5.27
N PHE A 71 -0.46 5.50 -4.98
CA PHE A 71 -1.59 5.26 -5.87
C PHE A 71 -1.47 6.03 -7.20
N ASN A 72 -1.02 7.29 -7.17
CA ASN A 72 -0.70 8.01 -8.39
C ASN A 72 0.35 7.25 -9.24
N ALA A 73 1.42 6.77 -8.62
CA ALA A 73 2.45 5.99 -9.31
C ALA A 73 1.92 4.65 -9.85
N VAL A 74 1.13 3.91 -9.07
CA VAL A 74 0.46 2.67 -9.49
C VAL A 74 -0.42 2.93 -10.72
N LEU A 75 -1.16 4.03 -10.73
CA LEU A 75 -2.03 4.42 -11.84
C LEU A 75 -1.29 5.08 -13.02
N GLY A 76 0.04 5.28 -12.92
CA GLY A 76 0.81 5.99 -13.94
C GLY A 76 0.38 7.45 -14.12
N ARG A 77 -0.20 8.07 -13.09
CA ARG A 77 -0.68 9.46 -13.08
C ARG A 77 0.12 10.32 -12.12
N ARG A 78 0.16 11.63 -12.36
CA ARG A 78 0.86 12.57 -11.47
C ARG A 78 -0.03 13.14 -10.37
N SER A 79 -1.33 13.32 -10.62
CA SER A 79 -2.20 14.14 -9.75
C SER A 79 -3.64 13.68 -9.66
N LEU A 80 -3.96 12.40 -9.93
CA LEU A 80 -5.35 11.92 -9.80
C LEU A 80 -5.81 11.98 -8.35
N LEU A 81 -4.96 11.52 -7.43
CA LEU A 81 -5.13 11.68 -6.01
C LEU A 81 -4.38 12.94 -5.59
N ASN A 82 -5.09 13.91 -5.01
CA ASN A 82 -4.49 15.12 -4.47
C ASN A 82 -3.45 14.73 -3.39
N THR A 83 -2.16 14.92 -3.66
CA THR A 83 -1.05 14.63 -2.75
C THR A 83 -0.91 15.69 -1.64
N SER A 84 -2.03 16.19 -1.10
CA SER A 84 -2.08 17.28 -0.12
C SER A 84 -1.05 17.07 0.99
N GLN A 85 -0.01 17.91 1.03
CA GLN A 85 1.01 17.90 2.11
C GLN A 85 0.41 18.26 3.47
N LYS A 86 -0.77 18.90 3.49
CA LYS A 86 -1.53 19.17 4.70
C LYS A 86 -2.28 17.90 5.13
N ALA A 87 -1.75 17.26 6.16
CA ALA A 87 -2.33 16.09 6.78
C ALA A 87 -3.71 16.36 7.43
N GLY A 88 -4.63 15.40 7.33
CA GLY A 88 -5.99 15.49 7.91
C GLY A 88 -7.11 15.93 6.95
N ARG A 89 -6.87 15.93 5.62
CA ARG A 89 -7.88 16.32 4.63
C ARG A 89 -8.76 15.18 4.10
N THR A 90 -8.24 13.97 3.95
CA THR A 90 -9.06 12.82 3.57
C THR A 90 -9.87 12.39 4.78
N ARG A 91 -11.14 12.81 4.83
CA ARG A 91 -12.12 12.46 5.88
C ARG A 91 -13.08 11.35 5.44
N THR A 92 -12.86 10.88 4.21
CA THR A 92 -13.78 10.08 3.41
C THR A 92 -13.03 8.91 2.79
N LEU A 93 -13.75 7.84 2.47
CA LEU A 93 -13.25 6.80 1.57
C LEU A 93 -13.41 7.30 0.14
N ASN A 94 -12.31 7.40 -0.61
CA ASN A 94 -12.35 7.82 -2.01
C ASN A 94 -12.21 6.60 -2.92
N PHE A 95 -13.14 6.43 -3.84
CA PHE A 95 -13.25 5.28 -4.73
C PHE A 95 -12.82 5.68 -6.15
N TYR A 96 -11.97 4.85 -6.75
CA TYR A 96 -11.47 5.05 -8.10
C TYR A 96 -11.65 3.79 -8.92
N HIS A 97 -12.39 3.87 -10.03
CA HIS A 97 -12.39 2.80 -11.03
C HIS A 97 -11.02 2.70 -11.68
N VAL A 98 -10.56 1.49 -11.95
CA VAL A 98 -9.32 1.22 -12.69
C VAL A 98 -9.58 0.19 -13.77
N GLY A 99 -9.15 0.52 -15.00
CA GLY A 99 -9.47 -0.28 -16.18
C GLY A 99 -9.82 0.58 -17.37
N THR A 100 -9.74 0.00 -18.56
CA THR A 100 -10.50 0.47 -19.73
C THR A 100 -11.96 0.03 -19.58
N GLU A 101 -12.92 0.72 -20.20
CA GLU A 101 -14.34 0.37 -20.12
C GLU A 101 -14.64 -1.07 -20.61
N PRO A 102 -15.31 -1.92 -19.80
CA PRO A 102 -15.75 -1.68 -18.42
C PRO A 102 -14.60 -1.82 -17.39
N PRO A 103 -14.59 -1.02 -16.31
CA PRO A 103 -13.55 -1.05 -15.29
C PRO A 103 -13.41 -2.45 -14.66
N LYS A 104 -12.19 -2.78 -14.22
CA LYS A 104 -11.84 -4.14 -13.76
C LYS A 104 -11.73 -4.26 -12.25
N LEU A 105 -11.44 -3.16 -11.56
CA LEU A 105 -11.34 -3.11 -10.12
C LEU A 105 -11.59 -1.70 -9.58
N VAL A 106 -11.66 -1.62 -8.26
CA VAL A 106 -11.75 -0.35 -7.52
C VAL A 106 -10.53 -0.18 -6.61
N LEU A 107 -9.87 0.97 -6.70
CA LEU A 107 -8.93 1.42 -5.68
C LEU A 107 -9.66 2.30 -4.68
N VAL A 108 -9.42 2.07 -3.40
CA VAL A 108 -10.02 2.83 -2.31
C VAL A 108 -8.91 3.52 -1.50
N ASP A 109 -8.93 4.84 -1.42
CA ASP A 109 -8.02 5.62 -0.55
C ASP A 109 -8.72 5.92 0.77
N ALA A 110 -8.17 5.39 1.87
CA ALA A 110 -8.72 5.55 3.21
C ALA A 110 -8.10 6.75 3.95
N PRO A 111 -8.86 7.37 4.88
CA PRO A 111 -8.30 8.36 5.79
C PRO A 111 -7.09 7.79 6.54
N GLY A 112 -6.07 8.61 6.73
CA GLY A 112 -4.88 8.18 7.46
C GLY A 112 -5.13 8.11 8.97
N TYR A 113 -4.68 7.02 9.61
CA TYR A 113 -4.73 6.87 11.06
C TYR A 113 -3.59 7.64 11.77
N GLY A 114 -3.68 7.73 13.10
CA GLY A 114 -2.69 8.37 13.97
C GLY A 114 -3.29 9.45 14.88
N ALA A 115 -2.45 10.25 15.52
CA ALA A 115 -2.87 11.27 16.51
C ALA A 115 -3.87 12.32 16.01
N ARG A 116 -3.98 12.51 14.69
CA ARG A 116 -4.96 13.42 14.06
C ARG A 116 -6.18 12.71 13.47
N GLY A 117 -6.25 11.39 13.64
CA GLY A 117 -7.42 10.60 13.31
C GLY A 117 -8.57 10.93 14.24
N ARG A 118 -9.80 10.81 13.74
CA ARG A 118 -11.02 11.02 14.51
C ARG A 118 -11.79 9.69 14.64
N PRO A 119 -12.52 9.45 15.75
CA PRO A 119 -13.27 8.21 15.94
C PRO A 119 -14.25 7.90 14.81
N GLU A 120 -14.91 8.92 14.24
CA GLU A 120 -15.84 8.74 13.12
C GLU A 120 -15.19 8.17 11.85
N TRP A 121 -13.91 8.48 11.61
CA TRP A 121 -13.18 7.91 10.47
C TRP A 121 -12.81 6.45 10.71
N GLY A 122 -12.52 6.10 11.97
CA GLY A 122 -12.35 4.70 12.38
C GLY A 122 -13.62 3.91 12.12
N LYS A 123 -14.77 4.38 12.62
CA LYS A 123 -16.08 3.73 12.40
C LYS A 123 -16.42 3.51 10.93
N LEU A 124 -16.14 4.51 10.07
CA LEU A 124 -16.35 4.38 8.62
C LEU A 124 -15.43 3.30 8.01
N PHE A 125 -14.16 3.30 8.40
CA PHE A 125 -13.19 2.32 7.92
C PHE A 125 -13.54 0.91 8.39
N ASP A 126 -13.90 0.75 9.66
CA ASP A 126 -14.29 -0.53 10.26
C ASP A 126 -15.55 -1.09 9.60
N GLY A 127 -16.60 -0.27 9.47
CA GLY A 127 -17.81 -0.69 8.78
C GLY A 127 -17.55 -1.06 7.31
N TYR A 128 -16.61 -0.39 6.62
CA TYR A 128 -16.19 -0.79 5.28
C TYR A 128 -15.48 -2.16 5.29
N LEU A 129 -14.53 -2.37 6.20
CA LEU A 129 -13.81 -3.65 6.37
C LEU A 129 -14.74 -4.80 6.76
N GLU A 130 -15.85 -4.54 7.44
CA GLU A 130 -16.84 -5.53 7.86
C GLU A 130 -17.85 -5.86 6.77
N THR A 131 -18.38 -4.85 6.10
CA THR A 131 -19.53 -5.04 5.21
C THR A 131 -19.14 -5.30 3.76
N ARG A 132 -17.97 -4.81 3.30
CA ARG A 132 -17.63 -4.80 1.87
C ARG A 132 -17.08 -6.13 1.35
N LYS A 133 -17.94 -6.96 0.74
CA LYS A 133 -17.60 -8.32 0.25
C LYS A 133 -16.62 -8.32 -0.93
N GLU A 134 -16.58 -7.19 -1.63
CA GLU A 134 -15.74 -6.95 -2.78
C GLU A 134 -14.28 -6.67 -2.39
N LEU A 135 -14.01 -6.28 -1.14
CA LEU A 135 -12.65 -6.03 -0.64
C LEU A 135 -11.79 -7.29 -0.70
N LYS A 136 -10.66 -7.22 -1.40
CA LYS A 136 -9.70 -8.33 -1.57
C LYS A 136 -8.38 -8.10 -0.86
N ARG A 137 -7.95 -6.85 -0.71
CA ARG A 137 -6.67 -6.53 -0.05
C ARG A 137 -6.67 -5.17 0.64
N VAL A 138 -6.12 -5.15 1.85
CA VAL A 138 -5.73 -3.94 2.58
C VAL A 138 -4.23 -3.74 2.41
N PHE A 139 -3.82 -2.62 1.84
CA PHE A 139 -2.44 -2.16 1.82
C PHE A 139 -2.20 -1.19 2.97
N ILE A 140 -1.29 -1.53 3.89
CA ILE A 140 -0.89 -0.64 4.99
C ILE A 140 0.51 -0.07 4.73
N LEU A 141 0.63 1.26 4.73
CA LEU A 141 1.86 1.96 4.34
C LEU A 141 2.67 2.45 5.53
N PHE A 142 3.97 2.17 5.47
CA PHE A 142 4.98 2.66 6.41
C PHE A 142 6.01 3.50 5.66
N ASN A 143 6.39 4.66 6.21
CA ASN A 143 7.46 5.49 5.65
C ASN A 143 8.81 4.94 6.12
N ALA A 144 9.73 4.64 5.20
CA ALA A 144 11.04 4.05 5.47
C ALA A 144 11.89 4.87 6.47
N LYS A 145 11.68 6.18 6.54
CA LYS A 145 12.40 7.08 7.45
C LYS A 145 12.09 6.85 8.94
N HIS A 146 10.95 6.24 9.25
CA HIS A 146 10.46 6.14 10.62
C HIS A 146 10.25 4.69 11.04
N PRO A 147 10.59 4.32 12.29
CA PRO A 147 10.15 3.05 12.84
C PRO A 147 8.63 3.02 13.00
N LEU A 148 8.07 1.82 13.17
CA LEU A 148 6.69 1.66 13.59
C LEU A 148 6.48 2.38 14.93
N ASN A 149 5.36 3.07 15.06
CA ASN A 149 4.95 3.65 16.34
C ASN A 149 3.71 2.94 16.90
N THR A 150 3.26 3.39 18.06
CA THR A 150 2.07 2.83 18.73
C THR A 150 0.83 2.81 17.84
N PHE A 151 0.61 3.84 17.01
CA PHE A 151 -0.54 3.86 16.08
C PHE A 151 -0.41 2.83 14.96
N ASP A 152 0.80 2.59 14.48
CA ASP A 152 1.08 1.54 13.49
C ASP A 152 0.82 0.16 14.11
N THR A 153 1.31 -0.08 15.33
CA THR A 153 1.06 -1.32 16.09
C THR A 153 -0.43 -1.54 16.34
N MET A 154 -1.16 -0.54 16.83
CA MET A 154 -2.60 -0.63 17.09
C MET A 154 -3.39 -0.95 15.81
N MET A 155 -3.06 -0.32 14.68
CA MET A 155 -3.74 -0.59 13.41
C MET A 155 -3.42 -1.99 12.88
N LEU A 156 -2.18 -2.46 13.02
CA LEU A 156 -1.80 -3.83 12.65
C LEU A 156 -2.54 -4.86 13.50
N THR A 157 -2.62 -4.67 14.81
CA THR A 157 -3.38 -5.53 15.72
C THR A 157 -4.85 -5.57 15.31
N HIS A 158 -5.48 -4.41 15.15
CA HIS A 158 -6.89 -4.28 14.76
C HIS A 158 -7.21 -4.99 13.43
N LEU A 159 -6.40 -4.76 12.39
CA LEU A 159 -6.57 -5.44 11.11
C LEU A 159 -6.38 -6.96 11.24
N SER A 160 -5.46 -7.41 12.10
CA SER A 160 -5.23 -8.83 12.37
C SER A 160 -6.44 -9.47 13.06
N GLU A 161 -7.06 -8.80 14.03
CA GLU A 161 -8.27 -9.26 14.72
C GLU A 161 -9.46 -9.37 13.75
N ILE A 162 -9.61 -8.40 12.85
CA ILE A 162 -10.62 -8.43 11.79
C ILE A 162 -10.39 -9.62 10.85
N LEU A 163 -9.15 -9.88 10.43
CA LEU A 163 -8.82 -11.02 9.57
C LEU A 163 -9.17 -12.36 10.22
N VAL A 164 -8.84 -12.53 11.50
CA VAL A 164 -9.15 -13.75 12.25
C VAL A 164 -10.67 -13.93 12.39
N SER A 165 -11.39 -12.88 12.79
CA SER A 165 -12.84 -12.94 13.01
C SER A 165 -13.64 -13.18 11.72
N GLN A 166 -13.16 -12.66 10.58
CA GLN A 166 -13.85 -12.80 9.28
C GLN A 166 -13.33 -13.95 8.41
N ARG A 167 -12.54 -14.87 8.97
CA ARG A 167 -11.97 -16.02 8.23
C ARG A 167 -11.22 -15.59 6.96
N GLU A 168 -10.39 -14.56 7.08
CA GLU A 168 -9.47 -14.10 6.03
C GLU A 168 -10.15 -13.69 4.70
N ARG A 169 -11.31 -13.02 4.78
CA ARG A 169 -12.06 -12.53 3.60
C ARG A 169 -11.23 -11.63 2.67
N PHE A 170 -10.25 -10.93 3.20
CA PHE A 170 -9.27 -10.15 2.46
C PHE A 170 -7.85 -10.48 2.95
N THR A 171 -6.83 -10.01 2.23
CA THR A 171 -5.42 -10.14 2.65
C THR A 171 -4.85 -8.81 3.13
N LEU A 172 -3.88 -8.84 4.04
CA LEU A 172 -3.16 -7.66 4.52
C LEU A 172 -1.74 -7.63 3.93
N GLN A 173 -1.35 -6.51 3.32
CA GLN A 173 -0.05 -6.34 2.67
C GLN A 173 0.61 -5.05 3.12
N ALA A 174 1.80 -5.15 3.71
CA ALA A 174 2.59 -3.97 4.03
C ALA A 174 3.27 -3.39 2.79
N VAL A 175 3.40 -2.06 2.74
CA VAL A 175 4.22 -1.34 1.76
C VAL A 175 5.14 -0.37 2.48
N ILE A 176 6.45 -0.55 2.31
CA ILE A 176 7.45 0.39 2.79
C ILE A 176 7.68 1.41 1.68
N THR A 177 7.39 2.66 1.98
CA THR A 177 7.37 3.76 1.02
C THR A 177 8.51 4.74 1.29
N LYS A 178 8.81 5.58 0.29
CA LYS A 178 9.78 6.68 0.39
C LYS A 178 11.19 6.23 0.76
N VAL A 179 11.64 5.10 0.23
CA VAL A 179 13.05 4.68 0.43
C VAL A 179 14.06 5.66 -0.18
N ASP A 180 13.61 6.57 -1.05
CA ASP A 180 14.39 7.71 -1.55
C ASP A 180 14.68 8.78 -0.49
N ASP A 181 13.94 8.82 0.63
CA ASP A 181 14.12 9.82 1.69
C ASP A 181 15.23 9.44 2.70
N ILE A 182 15.91 8.28 2.53
CA ILE A 182 16.99 7.78 3.38
C ILE A 182 18.20 7.34 2.54
N SER A 183 19.39 7.27 3.16
CA SER A 183 20.60 6.86 2.42
C SER A 183 20.55 5.37 2.06
N LEU A 184 21.22 4.99 0.96
CA LEU A 184 21.26 3.60 0.48
C LEU A 184 21.78 2.61 1.54
N ASP A 185 22.75 3.03 2.35
CA ASP A 185 23.32 2.22 3.42
C ASP A 185 22.33 1.99 4.58
N GLU A 186 21.37 2.89 4.79
CA GLU A 186 20.34 2.80 5.82
C GLU A 186 19.12 1.97 5.38
N VAL A 187 18.85 1.86 4.07
CA VAL A 187 17.66 1.18 3.53
C VAL A 187 17.53 -0.24 4.07
N GLY A 188 18.61 -1.01 4.08
CA GLY A 188 18.59 -2.39 4.56
C GLY A 188 18.19 -2.50 6.03
N GLY A 189 18.76 -1.64 6.88
CA GLY A 189 18.41 -1.57 8.29
C GLY A 189 16.97 -1.12 8.52
N ALA A 190 16.51 -0.11 7.78
CA ALA A 190 15.15 0.40 7.89
C ALA A 190 14.10 -0.65 7.48
N VAL A 191 14.30 -1.31 6.34
CA VAL A 191 13.42 -2.38 5.85
C VAL A 191 13.37 -3.55 6.83
N LYS A 192 14.54 -3.96 7.35
CA LYS A 192 14.63 -5.04 8.33
C LYS A 192 13.84 -4.71 9.60
N ARG A 193 14.08 -3.54 10.20
CA ARG A 193 13.37 -3.09 11.41
C ARG A 193 11.85 -3.04 11.24
N ILE A 194 11.37 -2.47 10.13
CA ILE A 194 9.93 -2.40 9.86
C ILE A 194 9.34 -3.81 9.66
N ARG A 195 10.03 -4.68 8.93
CA ARG A 195 9.58 -6.07 8.71
C ARG A 195 9.50 -6.86 10.02
N GLU A 196 10.49 -6.72 10.89
CA GLU A 196 10.52 -7.37 12.20
C GLU A 196 9.40 -6.84 13.09
N GLY A 197 9.24 -5.51 13.18
CA GLY A 197 8.15 -4.91 13.95
C GLY A 197 6.76 -5.31 13.46
N ILE A 198 6.55 -5.50 12.15
CA ILE A 198 5.27 -6.02 11.64
C ILE A 198 5.05 -7.46 12.13
N ARG A 199 6.08 -8.31 12.04
CA ARG A 199 6.01 -9.73 12.44
C ARG A 199 5.79 -9.93 13.93
N GLU A 200 6.34 -9.03 14.75
CA GLU A 200 6.09 -9.02 16.21
C GLU A 200 4.63 -8.76 16.54
N VAL A 201 3.91 -8.00 15.69
CA VAL A 201 2.49 -7.69 15.91
C VAL A 201 1.57 -8.71 15.27
N THR A 202 1.84 -9.14 14.04
CA THR A 202 1.01 -10.11 13.32
C THR A 202 1.79 -10.90 12.28
N HIS A 203 1.50 -12.19 12.20
CA HIS A 203 2.02 -13.09 11.16
C HIS A 203 1.13 -13.15 9.90
N LEU A 204 -0.05 -12.52 9.94
CA LEU A 204 -1.02 -12.50 8.83
C LEU A 204 -0.70 -11.44 7.77
N CYS A 205 0.20 -10.51 8.08
CA CYS A 205 0.63 -9.48 7.13
C CYS A 205 1.65 -10.05 6.14
N LEU A 206 1.34 -9.97 4.85
CA LEU A 206 2.22 -10.40 3.77
C LEU A 206 3.55 -9.61 3.77
N PRO A 207 4.65 -10.23 3.28
CA PRO A 207 5.97 -9.61 3.29
C PRO A 207 5.99 -8.21 2.66
N PRO A 208 6.58 -7.18 3.31
CA PRO A 208 6.46 -5.82 2.82
C PRO A 208 7.05 -5.62 1.43
N ILE A 209 6.31 -4.93 0.56
CA ILE A 209 6.81 -4.44 -0.74
C ILE A 209 7.54 -3.11 -0.50
N VAL A 210 8.75 -2.98 -1.02
CA VAL A 210 9.58 -1.78 -0.85
C VAL A 210 9.44 -0.88 -2.08
N THR A 211 9.14 0.40 -1.88
CA THR A 211 8.77 1.31 -2.98
C THR A 211 9.36 2.71 -2.85
N SER A 212 9.62 3.32 -3.99
CA SER A 212 9.78 4.77 -4.14
C SER A 212 9.00 5.25 -5.35
N ALA A 213 8.08 6.19 -5.12
CA ALA A 213 7.33 6.85 -6.19
C ALA A 213 8.11 8.00 -6.84
N LYS A 214 9.18 8.51 -6.21
CA LYS A 214 9.96 9.66 -6.72
C LYS A 214 11.15 9.26 -7.58
N MET A 215 11.72 8.06 -7.36
CA MET A 215 12.83 7.56 -8.18
C MET A 215 12.44 7.50 -9.65
N GLN A 216 13.44 7.62 -10.54
CA GLN A 216 13.26 7.54 -11.97
C GLN A 216 14.16 6.42 -12.53
N PRO A 217 13.59 5.28 -12.97
CA PRO A 217 12.16 4.92 -12.88
C PRO A 217 11.69 4.67 -11.43
N PRO A 218 10.37 4.74 -11.15
CA PRO A 218 9.84 4.42 -9.82
C PRO A 218 10.20 3.00 -9.38
N PHE A 219 10.58 2.83 -8.11
CA PHE A 219 11.00 1.55 -7.56
C PHE A 219 9.83 0.81 -6.91
N GLY A 220 9.70 -0.49 -7.17
CA GLY A 220 8.73 -1.38 -6.52
C GLY A 220 7.26 -1.18 -6.91
N ILE A 221 6.93 -0.16 -7.70
CA ILE A 221 5.54 0.13 -8.13
C ILE A 221 4.96 -1.02 -8.95
N GLU A 222 5.77 -1.67 -9.78
CA GLU A 222 5.33 -2.80 -10.59
C GLU A 222 4.96 -4.01 -9.74
N GLU A 223 5.70 -4.26 -8.66
CA GLU A 223 5.37 -5.32 -7.72
C GLU A 223 4.04 -5.04 -7.01
N VAL A 224 3.75 -3.76 -6.70
CA VAL A 224 2.44 -3.36 -6.17
C VAL A 224 1.33 -3.62 -7.19
N ARG A 225 1.53 -3.27 -8.46
CA ARG A 225 0.56 -3.55 -9.53
C ARG A 225 0.26 -5.04 -9.66
N LYS A 226 1.29 -5.87 -9.69
CA LYS A 226 1.19 -7.33 -9.72
C LYS A 226 0.37 -7.85 -8.54
N ASN A 227 0.66 -7.38 -7.34
CA ASN A 227 -0.02 -7.79 -6.11
C ASN A 227 -1.49 -7.36 -6.06
N ILE A 228 -1.82 -6.20 -6.62
CA ILE A 228 -3.22 -5.77 -6.81
C ILE A 228 -3.92 -6.73 -7.78
N GLY A 229 -3.33 -6.98 -8.96
CA GLY A 229 -3.90 -7.89 -9.95
C GLY A 229 -4.13 -9.30 -9.39
N GLN A 230 -3.17 -9.85 -8.65
CA GLN A 230 -3.29 -11.14 -7.98
C GLN A 230 -4.43 -11.16 -6.96
N ALA A 231 -4.51 -10.16 -6.08
CA ALA A 231 -5.57 -10.08 -5.07
C ALA A 231 -6.97 -10.01 -5.71
N CYS A 232 -7.09 -9.32 -6.84
CA CYS A 232 -8.32 -9.13 -7.57
C CYS A 232 -8.63 -10.25 -8.58
N GLY A 233 -7.79 -11.30 -8.67
CA GLY A 233 -7.98 -12.40 -9.62
C GLY A 233 -7.86 -11.98 -11.09
N LEU A 234 -7.16 -10.88 -11.38
CA LEU A 234 -6.93 -10.41 -12.74
C LEU A 234 -5.80 -11.21 -13.38
N LYS A 235 -5.97 -11.56 -14.66
CA LYS A 235 -4.91 -12.20 -15.46
C LYS A 235 -3.73 -11.22 -15.62
N LEU A 236 -2.60 -11.58 -15.00
CA LEU A 236 -1.33 -10.87 -15.06
C LEU A 236 -0.53 -11.27 -16.28
#